data_AF-A0A258NBV3-F1
#
_entry.id   AF-A0A258NBV3-F1
#
_cell.length_a   1.000
_cell.length_b   1.000
_cell.length_c   1.000
_cell.angle_alpha   90.00
_cell.angle_beta   90.00
_cell.angle_gamma   90.00
#
_symmetry.space_group_name_H-M   'P 1'
#
loop_
_entity.id
_entity.type
_entity.pdbx_description
1 polymer ?
#
loop_
_entity_poly.entity_id
_entity_poly.type
_entity_poly.pdbx_seq_one_letter_code
_entity_poly.pdbx_strand_id
1 'polypeptide(L)'
;MRSATLARCATGHDRPESAVTIAGIRTSIDVDSIIKDLGDFMVSYAADDWSDAYHHDFQYEVERVVERLSVMLRNQFGKWIRQLVIPTRSSAGKRLQSIDANGIFLTFNYTGTLREGYAVPDAHVLHIHGCADLEDDDLILGHAWNPQTRKSLNDREDIEEIDTRLMEANHILDTYFAATFKPSDQLIQRNRQFFDGLFDIQEVWVLGHSLSDVDEPYFKALLTVPSVSRACWSIACRSASDGSDKQDRLQELGVDATRIFPTSWDEM
;
A
#
# COMPACT_ATOMS: atom_id res chain seq x y z
N MET A 1 -8.27 7.18 -0.52
CA MET A 1 -9.24 6.06 -0.65
C MET A 1 -8.71 5.07 -1.68
N ARG A 2 -8.36 3.83 -1.27
CA ARG A 2 -7.57 2.87 -2.06
C ARG A 2 -7.84 1.41 -1.60
N SER A 3 -8.78 0.69 -2.17
CA SER A 3 -9.07 -0.73 -1.83
C SER A 3 -8.45 -1.66 -2.88
N ALA A 4 -8.12 -2.92 -2.61
CA ALA A 4 -7.94 -3.88 -3.70
C ALA A 4 -8.55 -5.23 -3.34
N THR A 5 -9.18 -5.81 -4.36
CA THR A 5 -9.75 -7.15 -4.38
C THR A 5 -9.68 -7.60 -5.84
N LEU A 6 -8.95 -8.67 -6.14
CA LEU A 6 -9.06 -9.44 -7.41
C LEU A 6 -10.10 -10.56 -7.25
N ALA A 7 -10.79 -11.00 -8.32
CA ALA A 7 -11.76 -12.10 -8.28
C ALA A 7 -12.12 -12.61 -9.70
N ARG A 8 -12.39 -13.92 -9.87
CA ARG A 8 -13.41 -14.49 -10.80
C ARG A 8 -13.57 -16.02 -10.71
N CYS A 9 -14.80 -16.53 -10.84
CA CYS A 9 -15.17 -17.60 -11.78
C CYS A 9 -16.60 -17.34 -12.33
N ALA A 10 -17.06 -18.07 -13.36
CA ALA A 10 -18.38 -17.83 -14.01
C ALA A 10 -19.50 -18.66 -13.32
N THR A 11 -20.80 -18.31 -13.32
CA THR A 11 -21.66 -17.78 -14.41
C THR A 11 -22.95 -17.10 -13.88
N GLY A 12 -23.57 -16.18 -14.64
CA GLY A 12 -25.03 -15.92 -14.60
C GLY A 12 -25.47 -14.46 -14.38
N HIS A 13 -26.53 -14.02 -15.07
CA HIS A 13 -27.14 -12.69 -14.97
C HIS A 13 -27.76 -12.39 -13.58
N ASP A 14 -27.48 -11.23 -12.98
CA ASP A 14 -28.41 -10.06 -12.93
C ASP A 14 -27.81 -8.87 -12.11
N ARG A 15 -28.27 -7.63 -12.39
CA ARG A 15 -27.88 -6.35 -11.73
C ARG A 15 -28.80 -6.08 -10.51
N PRO A 16 -28.40 -5.49 -9.32
CA PRO A 16 -28.14 -4.03 -9.18
C PRO A 16 -27.27 -3.46 -8.00
N GLU A 17 -26.69 -2.28 -8.26
CA GLU A 17 -26.20 -1.07 -7.51
C GLU A 17 -25.22 -1.01 -6.27
N SER A 18 -23.94 -0.62 -6.56
CA SER A 18 -23.09 0.52 -6.04
C SER A 18 -22.36 0.53 -4.66
N ALA A 19 -20.99 0.67 -4.55
CA ALA A 19 -20.13 0.07 -3.47
C ALA A 19 -19.34 0.79 -2.30
N VAL A 20 -19.01 0.06 -1.19
CA VAL A 20 -18.24 0.49 0.05
C VAL A 20 -16.73 0.56 -0.25
N THR A 21 -16.02 1.54 0.30
CA THR A 21 -14.54 1.61 0.24
C THR A 21 -13.88 1.74 1.62
N ILE A 22 -12.94 0.84 1.93
CA ILE A 22 -11.92 1.03 2.98
C ILE A 22 -10.54 1.06 2.31
N ALA A 23 -9.61 1.85 2.83
CA ALA A 23 -8.42 2.26 2.12
C ALA A 23 -7.11 1.76 2.75
N GLY A 24 -6.20 1.24 1.93
CA GLY A 24 -4.78 1.25 2.24
C GLY A 24 -4.30 2.69 2.45
N ILE A 25 -3.62 2.93 3.58
CA ILE A 25 -3.04 4.22 3.91
C ILE A 25 -1.76 4.40 3.10
N ARG A 26 -1.63 5.53 2.39
CA ARG A 26 -0.35 5.98 1.84
C ARG A 26 0.28 6.98 2.81
N THR A 27 1.19 6.51 3.64
CA THR A 27 2.01 7.34 4.54
C THR A 27 3.26 7.83 3.79
N SER A 28 3.22 9.07 3.31
CA SER A 28 4.43 9.80 2.90
C SER A 28 4.92 10.62 4.09
N ILE A 29 6.17 10.38 4.50
CA ILE A 29 6.87 11.24 5.46
C ILE A 29 7.60 12.32 4.67
N ASP A 30 7.42 13.56 5.10
CA ASP A 30 8.08 14.72 4.53
C ASP A 30 9.43 14.91 5.25
N VAL A 31 10.51 14.59 4.53
CA VAL A 31 11.88 14.73 5.03
C VAL A 31 12.23 16.18 5.30
N ASP A 32 11.78 17.09 4.43
CA ASP A 32 12.09 18.52 4.53
C ASP A 32 11.36 19.13 5.74
N SER A 33 10.15 18.65 6.06
CA SER A 33 9.46 19.00 7.30
C SER A 33 10.23 18.52 8.53
N ILE A 34 10.68 17.26 8.58
CA ILE A 34 11.45 16.74 9.74
C ILE A 34 12.73 17.54 9.96
N ILE A 35 13.51 17.78 8.90
CA ILE A 35 14.76 18.54 8.98
C ILE A 35 14.49 19.97 9.47
N LYS A 36 13.45 20.61 8.96
CA LYS A 36 13.06 21.97 9.34
C LYS A 36 12.54 22.07 10.78
N ASP A 37 11.65 21.16 11.17
CA ASP A 37 11.01 21.16 12.50
C ASP A 37 12.01 20.80 13.62
N LEU A 38 13.11 20.14 13.28
CA LEU A 38 14.24 19.83 14.18
C LEU A 38 15.45 20.77 13.98
N GLY A 39 15.35 21.79 13.12
CA GLY A 39 16.46 22.69 12.81
C GLY A 39 17.03 23.44 14.01
N ASP A 40 16.22 23.66 15.05
CA ASP A 40 16.65 24.29 16.31
C ASP A 40 17.74 23.48 17.05
N PHE A 41 17.87 22.18 16.79
CA PHE A 41 18.94 21.34 17.34
C PHE A 41 20.25 21.43 16.54
N MET A 42 20.26 22.08 15.37
CA MET A 42 21.48 22.41 14.61
C MET A 42 22.09 23.74 15.07
N VAL A 43 22.46 23.83 16.34
CA VAL A 43 23.09 25.04 16.91
C VAL A 43 24.34 25.43 16.10
N SER A 44 24.51 26.72 15.83
CA SER A 44 25.66 27.25 15.09
C SER A 44 26.98 27.00 15.84
N TYR A 45 28.02 26.58 15.12
CA TYR A 45 29.40 26.48 15.66
C TYR A 45 29.98 27.83 16.13
N ALA A 46 29.31 28.94 15.82
CA ALA A 46 29.69 30.29 16.26
C ALA A 46 28.79 30.84 17.40
N ALA A 47 27.97 30.01 18.05
CA ALA A 47 27.17 30.42 19.21
C ALA A 47 28.05 30.58 20.46
N ASP A 48 27.79 31.62 21.26
CA ASP A 48 28.59 31.95 22.46
C ASP A 48 28.53 30.87 23.56
N ASP A 49 27.46 30.07 23.57
CA ASP A 49 27.20 28.95 24.49
C ASP A 49 27.45 27.57 23.86
N TRP A 50 28.06 27.52 22.66
CA TRP A 50 28.34 26.28 21.97
C TRP A 50 29.24 25.33 22.78
N SER A 51 28.94 24.04 22.72
CA SER A 51 29.70 22.96 23.34
C SER A 51 29.61 21.69 22.51
N ASP A 52 30.55 20.76 22.72
CA ASP A 52 30.62 19.48 22.00
C ASP A 52 29.33 18.63 22.11
N ALA A 53 28.44 18.89 23.08
CA ALA A 53 27.14 18.22 23.18
C ALA A 53 26.27 18.47 21.93
N TYR A 54 26.28 19.68 21.38
CA TYR A 54 25.50 20.06 20.19
C TYR A 54 25.99 19.41 18.88
N HIS A 55 27.08 18.63 18.91
CA HIS A 55 27.45 17.78 17.78
C HIS A 55 26.48 16.63 17.54
N HIS A 56 25.70 16.22 18.56
CA HIS A 56 24.87 15.01 18.49
C HIS A 56 23.36 15.22 18.67
N ASP A 57 22.94 16.39 19.15
CA ASP A 57 21.52 16.67 19.46
C ASP A 57 20.59 16.54 18.24
N PHE A 58 21.00 17.02 17.05
CA PHE A 58 20.16 17.00 15.86
C PHE A 58 19.86 15.57 15.38
N GLN A 59 20.90 14.77 15.16
CA GLN A 59 20.75 13.39 14.70
C GLN A 59 20.08 12.50 15.77
N TYR A 60 20.29 12.79 17.07
CA TYR A 60 19.59 12.11 18.16
C TYR A 60 18.08 12.41 18.17
N GLU A 61 17.66 13.67 17.99
CA GLU A 61 16.22 13.98 17.90
C GLU A 61 15.58 13.46 16.61
N VAL A 62 16.32 13.42 15.49
CA VAL A 62 15.89 12.74 14.26
C VAL A 62 15.63 11.25 14.54
N GLU A 63 16.58 10.55 15.19
CA GLU A 63 16.43 9.14 15.60
C GLU A 63 15.17 8.93 16.47
N ARG A 64 14.98 9.77 17.50
CA ARG A 64 13.81 9.72 18.40
C ARG A 64 12.48 10.04 17.73
N VAL A 65 12.48 10.81 16.63
CA VAL A 65 11.29 11.04 15.81
C VAL A 65 11.01 9.82 14.95
N VAL A 66 12.00 9.29 14.23
CA VAL A 66 11.78 8.16 13.31
C VAL A 66 11.47 6.85 14.03
N GLU A 67 12.11 6.55 15.17
CA GLU A 67 11.80 5.38 16.01
C GLU A 67 10.34 5.44 16.49
N ARG A 68 9.95 6.61 17.04
CA ARG A 68 8.60 6.86 17.53
C ARG A 68 7.58 6.76 16.40
N LEU A 69 7.87 7.31 15.22
CA LEU A 69 7.02 7.13 14.04
C LEU A 69 6.90 5.65 13.67
N SER A 70 7.98 4.87 13.63
CA SER A 70 7.94 3.44 13.30
C SER A 70 7.04 2.64 14.25
N VAL A 71 7.37 2.70 15.56
CA VAL A 71 6.74 1.86 16.58
C VAL A 71 5.35 2.36 16.93
N MET A 72 5.16 3.67 17.08
CA MET A 72 3.85 4.22 17.43
C MET A 72 2.86 4.13 16.26
N LEU A 73 3.28 4.38 15.01
CA LEU A 73 2.37 4.28 13.86
C LEU A 73 1.86 2.86 13.69
N ARG A 74 2.73 1.84 13.71
CA ARG A 74 2.32 0.42 13.61
C ARG A 74 1.33 0.04 14.71
N ASN A 75 1.65 0.37 15.97
CA ASN A 75 0.80 0.08 17.12
C ASN A 75 -0.55 0.82 17.08
N GLN A 76 -0.56 2.12 16.77
CA GLN A 76 -1.81 2.90 16.71
C GLN A 76 -2.65 2.53 15.49
N PHE A 77 -2.02 2.20 14.35
CA PHE A 77 -2.71 1.67 13.18
C PHE A 77 -3.42 0.35 13.48
N GLY A 78 -2.72 -0.61 14.10
CA GLY A 78 -3.33 -1.88 14.50
C GLY A 78 -4.46 -1.73 15.52
N LYS A 79 -4.34 -0.78 16.46
CA LYS A 79 -5.45 -0.43 17.37
C LYS A 79 -6.63 0.21 16.64
N TRP A 80 -6.37 1.14 15.74
CA TRP A 80 -7.40 1.86 14.98
C TRP A 80 -8.16 0.96 14.01
N ILE A 81 -7.47 0.13 13.21
CA ILE A 81 -8.11 -0.80 12.28
C ILE A 81 -9.04 -1.77 13.04
N ARG A 82 -8.59 -2.32 14.16
CA ARG A 82 -9.39 -3.26 14.99
C ARG A 82 -10.62 -2.61 15.64
N GLN A 83 -10.70 -1.28 15.67
CA GLN A 83 -11.87 -0.53 16.15
C GLN A 83 -12.86 -0.18 15.03
N LEU A 84 -12.54 -0.46 13.76
CA LEU A 84 -13.43 -0.17 12.63
C LEU A 84 -14.63 -1.11 12.63
N VAL A 85 -15.83 -0.56 12.80
CA VAL A 85 -17.09 -1.29 12.59
C VAL A 85 -17.25 -1.54 11.09
N ILE A 86 -17.11 -2.80 10.67
CA ILE A 86 -17.26 -3.20 9.27
C ILE A 86 -18.75 -3.15 8.89
N PRO A 87 -19.15 -2.39 7.86
CA PRO A 87 -20.54 -2.35 7.42
C PRO A 87 -21.00 -3.71 6.93
N THR A 88 -22.13 -4.18 7.45
CA THR A 88 -22.80 -5.40 6.96
C THR A 88 -23.60 -5.08 5.70
N ARG A 89 -24.12 -6.12 5.04
CA ARG A 89 -25.04 -5.99 3.89
C ARG A 89 -26.21 -5.02 4.09
N SER A 90 -26.64 -4.77 5.33
CA SER A 90 -27.76 -3.87 5.65
C SER A 90 -27.36 -2.47 6.13
N SER A 91 -26.09 -2.23 6.50
CA SER A 91 -25.59 -0.92 6.94
C SER A 91 -24.65 -0.24 5.95
N ALA A 92 -24.22 -0.95 4.90
CA ALA A 92 -23.46 -0.42 3.79
C ALA A 92 -24.29 0.50 2.88
N GLY A 93 -24.18 1.83 3.05
CA GLY A 93 -24.89 2.83 2.22
C GLY A 93 -24.51 2.83 0.73
N LYS A 94 -23.38 2.19 0.39
CA LYS A 94 -23.01 1.72 -0.95
C LYS A 94 -22.35 0.34 -0.74
N ARG A 95 -22.68 -0.76 -1.46
CA ARG A 95 -22.05 -2.10 -1.59
C ARG A 95 -22.03 -2.60 -3.08
N LEU A 96 -21.07 -3.40 -3.56
CA LEU A 96 -21.05 -3.88 -4.97
C LEU A 96 -22.34 -4.65 -5.28
N GLN A 97 -22.81 -4.60 -6.53
CA GLN A 97 -24.08 -5.23 -6.94
C GLN A 97 -24.06 -6.70 -6.52
N SER A 98 -23.00 -7.39 -6.95
CA SER A 98 -22.67 -8.73 -6.51
C SER A 98 -21.15 -8.94 -6.48
N ILE A 99 -20.72 -9.96 -5.75
CA ILE A 99 -19.40 -10.57 -5.88
C ILE A 99 -19.64 -12.08 -5.91
N ASP A 100 -18.99 -12.81 -6.81
CA ASP A 100 -18.96 -14.28 -6.75
C ASP A 100 -18.14 -14.73 -5.54
N ALA A 101 -18.82 -15.24 -4.50
CA ALA A 101 -18.16 -15.72 -3.29
C ALA A 101 -17.23 -16.93 -3.52
N ASN A 102 -17.29 -17.58 -4.69
CA ASN A 102 -16.40 -18.68 -5.08
C ASN A 102 -15.16 -18.23 -5.86
N GLY A 103 -15.02 -16.93 -6.15
CA GLY A 103 -13.82 -16.38 -6.75
C GLY A 103 -12.58 -16.49 -5.85
N ILE A 104 -11.39 -16.32 -6.42
CA ILE A 104 -10.12 -16.27 -5.68
C ILE A 104 -9.76 -14.81 -5.42
N PHE A 105 -9.51 -14.45 -4.15
CA PHE A 105 -9.36 -13.06 -3.73
C PHE A 105 -7.97 -12.72 -3.21
N LEU A 106 -7.26 -11.82 -3.91
CA LEU A 106 -6.12 -11.10 -3.34
C LEU A 106 -6.62 -9.77 -2.78
N THR A 107 -6.49 -9.54 -1.47
CA THR A 107 -6.89 -8.28 -0.85
C THR A 107 -5.76 -7.54 -0.14
N PHE A 108 -5.81 -6.22 -0.28
CA PHE A 108 -4.89 -5.24 0.31
C PHE A 108 -5.52 -4.57 1.55
N ASN A 109 -6.76 -4.92 1.87
CA ASN A 109 -7.50 -4.49 3.04
C ASN A 109 -7.15 -5.38 4.24
N TYR A 110 -7.06 -4.79 5.43
CA TYR A 110 -6.73 -5.46 6.68
C TYR A 110 -7.96 -5.99 7.44
N THR A 111 -9.17 -5.82 6.89
CA THR A 111 -10.43 -6.12 7.59
C THR A 111 -11.25 -7.15 6.82
N GLY A 112 -12.06 -7.95 7.53
CA GLY A 112 -12.98 -8.95 6.97
C GLY A 112 -14.13 -8.43 6.09
N THR A 113 -13.96 -7.31 5.36
CA THR A 113 -15.01 -6.69 4.53
C THR A 113 -15.59 -7.65 3.48
N LEU A 114 -14.79 -8.57 2.93
CA LEU A 114 -15.27 -9.58 1.97
C LEU A 114 -16.17 -10.63 2.64
N ARG A 115 -15.82 -11.06 3.87
CA ARG A 115 -16.64 -11.95 4.68
C ARG A 115 -17.94 -11.28 5.12
N GLU A 116 -17.87 -10.16 5.83
CA GLU A 116 -19.04 -9.49 6.42
C GLU A 116 -19.96 -8.83 5.38
N GLY A 117 -19.38 -8.21 4.34
CA GLY A 117 -20.12 -7.49 3.31
C GLY A 117 -20.65 -8.41 2.21
N TYR A 118 -19.89 -9.45 1.83
CA TYR A 118 -20.18 -10.23 0.62
C TYR A 118 -20.33 -11.74 0.86
N ALA A 119 -20.10 -12.23 2.08
CA ALA A 119 -20.15 -13.65 2.44
C ALA A 119 -19.12 -14.51 1.66
N VAL A 120 -17.96 -13.91 1.33
CA VAL A 120 -16.81 -14.64 0.81
C VAL A 120 -16.19 -15.49 1.94
N PRO A 121 -15.93 -16.79 1.75
CA PRO A 121 -15.18 -17.60 2.73
C PRO A 121 -13.73 -17.14 2.86
N ASP A 122 -13.20 -17.05 4.08
CA ASP A 122 -11.80 -16.66 4.32
C ASP A 122 -10.78 -17.58 3.62
N ALA A 123 -11.14 -18.85 3.36
CA ALA A 123 -10.34 -19.79 2.58
C ALA A 123 -10.13 -19.37 1.10
N HIS A 124 -10.93 -18.43 0.59
CA HIS A 124 -10.79 -17.85 -0.75
C HIS A 124 -10.02 -16.51 -0.73
N VAL A 125 -9.66 -15.97 0.44
CA VAL A 125 -9.10 -14.63 0.61
C VAL A 125 -7.66 -14.65 1.13
N LEU A 126 -6.72 -14.16 0.33
CA LEU A 126 -5.38 -13.81 0.77
C LEU A 126 -5.32 -12.33 1.17
N HIS A 127 -5.20 -12.07 2.47
CA HIS A 127 -4.81 -10.77 3.01
C HIS A 127 -3.29 -10.58 2.90
N ILE A 128 -2.82 -9.97 1.81
CA ILE A 128 -1.37 -9.90 1.49
C ILE A 128 -0.55 -9.10 2.52
N HIS A 129 -1.22 -8.22 3.28
CA HIS A 129 -0.63 -7.39 4.34
C HIS A 129 -1.08 -7.81 5.76
N GLY A 130 -1.67 -8.99 5.92
CA GLY A 130 -2.25 -9.46 7.18
C GLY A 130 -3.69 -8.99 7.43
N CYS A 131 -4.37 -9.64 8.37
CA CYS A 131 -5.75 -9.40 8.75
C CYS A 131 -5.85 -9.02 10.23
N ALA A 132 -6.48 -7.88 10.51
CA ALA A 132 -6.60 -7.31 11.85
C ALA A 132 -7.54 -8.08 12.78
N ASP A 133 -8.41 -8.93 12.24
CA ASP A 133 -9.25 -9.87 12.98
C ASP A 133 -8.41 -10.86 13.81
N LEU A 134 -7.13 -11.04 13.46
CA LEU A 134 -6.16 -11.86 14.17
C LEU A 134 -5.30 -10.97 15.09
N GLU A 135 -5.22 -11.31 16.38
CA GLU A 135 -4.45 -10.51 17.36
C GLU A 135 -2.94 -10.55 17.10
N ASP A 136 -2.42 -11.72 16.71
CA ASP A 136 -0.98 -11.99 16.48
C ASP A 136 -0.48 -11.67 15.06
N ASP A 137 -1.33 -11.18 14.14
CA ASP A 137 -0.92 -10.97 12.74
C ASP A 137 -0.27 -9.59 12.54
N ASP A 138 0.98 -9.59 12.08
CA ASP A 138 1.80 -8.41 11.83
C ASP A 138 1.27 -7.63 10.61
N LEU A 139 0.45 -6.61 10.87
CA LEU A 139 -0.12 -5.76 9.84
C LEU A 139 0.98 -4.99 9.08
N ILE A 140 1.17 -5.33 7.81
CA ILE A 140 2.24 -4.75 6.98
C ILE A 140 1.83 -3.35 6.50
N LEU A 141 2.25 -2.34 7.25
CA LEU A 141 2.24 -0.96 6.78
C LEU A 141 3.29 -0.75 5.68
N GLY A 142 2.84 -0.29 4.51
CA GLY A 142 3.72 0.01 3.38
C GLY A 142 3.94 1.50 3.16
N HIS A 143 5.17 1.95 3.39
CA HIS A 143 5.63 3.23 2.84
C HIS A 143 6.06 3.06 1.38
N ALA A 144 5.89 4.11 0.58
CA ALA A 144 6.18 4.18 -0.85
C ALA A 144 7.68 4.35 -1.16
N TRP A 145 8.56 3.59 -0.50
CA TRP A 145 10.00 3.82 -0.53
C TRP A 145 10.79 2.61 -1.01
N ASN A 146 10.88 2.41 -2.32
CA ASN A 146 11.72 1.37 -2.88
C ASN A 146 13.22 1.77 -2.82
N PRO A 147 14.08 1.06 -2.08
CA PRO A 147 15.51 1.37 -1.99
C PRO A 147 16.28 1.24 -3.32
N GLN A 148 15.70 0.56 -4.32
CA GLN A 148 16.31 0.40 -5.65
C GLN A 148 16.04 1.58 -6.59
N THR A 149 15.02 2.40 -6.33
CA THR A 149 14.65 3.54 -7.19
C THR A 149 14.91 4.90 -6.56
N ARG A 150 15.07 4.97 -5.23
CA ARG A 150 15.46 6.20 -4.52
C ARG A 150 16.92 6.16 -4.12
N LYS A 151 17.68 7.11 -4.67
CA LYS A 151 19.03 7.48 -4.22
C LYS A 151 19.01 7.92 -2.75
N SER A 152 20.12 7.72 -2.04
CA SER A 152 20.31 8.23 -0.67
C SER A 152 20.09 9.74 -0.60
N LEU A 153 19.61 10.24 0.54
CA LEU A 153 19.55 11.69 0.81
C LEU A 153 20.95 12.37 0.76
N ASN A 154 22.02 11.59 0.86
CA ASN A 154 23.42 12.04 0.72
C ASN A 154 24.01 11.85 -0.68
N ASP A 155 23.25 11.33 -1.66
CA ASP A 155 23.69 11.22 -3.08
C ASP A 155 23.40 12.54 -3.81
N ARG A 156 24.25 13.54 -3.52
CA ARG A 156 24.16 14.94 -3.96
C ARG A 156 25.53 15.48 -4.34
N GLU A 157 25.57 16.45 -5.26
CA GLU A 157 26.84 17.00 -5.80
C GLU A 157 27.63 17.84 -4.78
N ASP A 158 26.92 18.52 -3.88
CA ASP A 158 27.43 19.39 -2.81
C ASP A 158 27.69 18.66 -1.48
N ILE A 159 27.89 17.34 -1.52
CA ILE A 159 28.09 16.49 -0.33
C ILE A 159 29.31 16.90 0.53
N GLU A 160 30.32 17.54 -0.07
CA GLU A 160 31.51 18.04 0.64
C GLU A 160 31.25 19.36 1.40
N GLU A 161 30.17 20.08 1.09
CA GLU A 161 29.85 21.39 1.67
C GLU A 161 28.81 21.30 2.82
N ILE A 162 28.20 20.14 3.05
CA ILE A 162 27.08 20.00 3.99
C ILE A 162 27.53 19.66 5.40
N ASP A 163 26.78 20.15 6.39
CA ASP A 163 27.06 19.88 7.82
C ASP A 163 27.02 18.37 8.09
N THR A 164 28.05 17.83 8.74
CA THR A 164 28.14 16.41 9.11
C THR A 164 26.93 15.94 9.90
N ARG A 165 26.31 16.81 10.72
CA ARG A 165 25.08 16.50 11.46
C ARG A 165 23.90 16.24 10.53
N LEU A 166 23.83 16.96 9.41
CA LEU A 166 22.84 16.74 8.36
C LEU A 166 23.13 15.45 7.57
N MET A 167 24.39 15.13 7.30
CA MET A 167 24.78 13.84 6.70
C MET A 167 24.33 12.65 7.55
N GLU A 168 24.53 12.72 8.87
CA GLU A 168 24.13 11.67 9.82
C GLU A 168 22.60 11.56 9.93
N ALA A 169 21.88 12.69 10.05
CA ALA A 169 20.42 12.70 10.05
C ALA A 169 19.82 12.11 8.76
N ASN A 170 20.39 12.45 7.60
CA ASN A 170 20.03 11.86 6.31
C ASN A 170 20.23 10.34 6.29
N HIS A 171 21.32 9.83 6.88
CA HIS A 171 21.58 8.40 6.97
C HIS A 171 20.59 7.67 7.90
N ILE A 172 20.20 8.29 9.02
CA ILE A 172 19.16 7.77 9.92
C ILE A 172 17.81 7.70 9.20
N LEU A 173 17.46 8.74 8.43
CA LEU A 173 16.23 8.77 7.63
C LEU A 173 16.24 7.68 6.55
N ASP A 174 17.30 7.56 5.75
CA ASP A 174 17.45 6.50 4.74
C ASP A 174 17.33 5.09 5.38
N THR A 175 17.92 4.89 6.56
CA THR A 175 17.86 3.64 7.32
C THR A 175 16.43 3.35 7.81
N TYR A 176 15.74 4.35 8.36
CA TYR A 176 14.33 4.24 8.74
C TYR A 176 13.46 3.88 7.54
N PHE A 177 13.68 4.51 6.38
CA PHE A 177 12.90 4.24 5.18
C PHE A 177 13.15 2.83 4.64
N ALA A 178 14.39 2.33 4.69
CA ALA A 178 14.70 0.94 4.37
C ALA A 178 14.01 -0.05 5.34
N ALA A 179 13.99 0.26 6.64
CA ALA A 179 13.34 -0.57 7.68
C ALA A 179 11.81 -0.48 7.73
N THR A 180 11.22 0.51 7.05
CA THR A 180 9.76 0.70 6.90
C THR A 180 9.26 0.49 5.47
N PHE A 181 10.15 0.08 4.56
CA PHE A 181 9.78 -0.37 3.22
C PHE A 181 8.87 -1.60 3.32
N LYS A 182 7.84 -1.65 2.46
CA LYS A 182 6.99 -2.83 2.32
C LYS A 182 7.84 -3.99 1.78
N PRO A 183 7.98 -5.13 2.48
CA PRO A 183 8.80 -6.24 2.02
C PRO A 183 8.04 -7.09 0.98
N SER A 184 7.58 -6.46 -0.11
CA SER A 184 6.67 -7.04 -1.10
C SER A 184 7.22 -8.35 -1.69
N ASP A 185 8.51 -8.42 -2.01
CA ASP A 185 9.15 -9.62 -2.55
C ASP A 185 9.10 -10.80 -1.57
N GLN A 186 9.32 -10.53 -0.26
CA GLN A 186 9.22 -11.53 0.79
C GLN A 186 7.76 -11.98 1.00
N LEU A 187 6.80 -11.07 0.86
CA LEU A 187 5.37 -11.38 0.96
C LEU A 187 4.86 -12.18 -0.24
N ILE A 188 5.35 -11.88 -1.45
CA ILE A 188 5.11 -12.68 -2.65
C ILE A 188 5.71 -14.08 -2.48
N GLN A 189 6.96 -14.18 -2.01
CA GLN A 189 7.63 -15.45 -1.75
C GLN A 189 6.92 -16.29 -0.67
N ARG A 190 6.53 -15.67 0.45
CA ARG A 190 5.78 -16.32 1.55
C ARG A 190 4.45 -16.87 1.08
N ASN A 191 3.77 -16.15 0.19
CA ASN A 191 2.47 -16.52 -0.35
C ASN A 191 2.55 -17.19 -1.72
N ARG A 192 3.72 -17.72 -2.11
CA ARG A 192 3.94 -18.29 -3.44
C ARG A 192 2.89 -19.33 -3.87
N GLN A 193 2.41 -20.15 -2.92
CA GLN A 193 1.35 -21.14 -3.18
C GLN A 193 0.04 -20.50 -3.71
N PHE A 194 -0.29 -19.28 -3.29
CA PHE A 194 -1.44 -18.54 -3.83
C PHE A 194 -1.20 -18.18 -5.30
N PHE A 195 -0.06 -17.59 -5.63
CA PHE A 195 0.28 -17.16 -7.00
C PHE A 195 0.43 -18.36 -7.96
N ASP A 196 1.15 -19.41 -7.54
CA ASP A 196 1.29 -20.67 -8.29
C ASP A 196 -0.06 -21.40 -8.45
N GLY A 197 -1.05 -21.10 -7.57
CA GLY A 197 -2.42 -21.62 -7.61
C GLY A 197 -3.39 -20.89 -8.56
N LEU A 198 -2.96 -19.81 -9.24
CA LEU A 198 -3.82 -19.03 -10.15
C LEU A 198 -3.92 -19.67 -11.55
N PHE A 199 -4.35 -20.93 -11.62
CA PHE A 199 -4.63 -21.61 -12.89
C PHE A 199 -5.99 -21.21 -13.49
N ASP A 200 -6.11 -21.20 -14.82
CA ASP A 200 -7.34 -20.92 -15.61
C ASP A 200 -8.09 -19.61 -15.27
N ILE A 201 -7.37 -18.57 -14.87
CA ILE A 201 -7.93 -17.22 -14.70
C ILE A 201 -8.30 -16.62 -16.07
N GLN A 202 -9.58 -16.31 -16.26
CA GLN A 202 -10.14 -15.73 -17.50
C GLN A 202 -10.49 -14.25 -17.38
N GLU A 203 -10.85 -13.78 -16.18
CA GLU A 203 -11.05 -12.36 -15.88
C GLU A 203 -10.36 -12.00 -14.56
N VAL A 204 -9.97 -10.74 -14.47
CA VAL A 204 -9.44 -10.10 -13.27
C VAL A 204 -10.25 -8.83 -13.05
N TRP A 205 -10.79 -8.68 -11.86
CA TRP A 205 -11.54 -7.49 -11.46
C TRP A 205 -10.69 -6.65 -10.51
N VAL A 206 -10.49 -5.35 -10.76
CA VAL A 206 -9.66 -4.46 -9.92
C VAL A 206 -10.57 -3.51 -9.15
N LEU A 207 -10.91 -3.90 -7.92
CA LEU A 207 -11.95 -3.24 -7.13
C LEU A 207 -11.37 -2.17 -6.19
N GLY A 208 -11.36 -0.92 -6.67
CA GLY A 208 -11.13 0.30 -5.87
C GLY A 208 -9.67 0.70 -5.70
N HIS A 209 -8.77 0.10 -6.49
CA HIS A 209 -7.32 0.16 -6.29
C HIS A 209 -6.66 1.35 -6.96
N SER A 210 -5.63 1.91 -6.33
CA SER A 210 -4.88 3.03 -6.91
C SER A 210 -3.83 2.62 -7.94
N LEU A 211 -3.51 1.33 -8.07
CA LEU A 211 -2.44 0.82 -8.95
C LEU A 211 -1.10 1.56 -8.77
N SER A 212 -0.84 2.00 -7.54
CA SER A 212 0.35 2.78 -7.19
C SER A 212 1.61 1.93 -7.14
N ASP A 213 2.74 2.58 -7.36
CA ASP A 213 4.09 2.00 -7.43
C ASP A 213 4.48 1.22 -6.15
N VAL A 214 3.87 1.54 -5.01
CA VAL A 214 3.99 0.79 -3.74
C VAL A 214 3.51 -0.65 -3.85
N ASP A 215 2.57 -0.90 -4.75
CA ASP A 215 1.84 -2.15 -4.94
C ASP A 215 2.18 -2.81 -6.28
N GLU A 216 2.88 -2.10 -7.18
CA GLU A 216 3.43 -2.57 -8.46
C GLU A 216 4.11 -3.95 -8.38
N PRO A 217 4.94 -4.28 -7.36
CA PRO A 217 5.55 -5.61 -7.26
C PRO A 217 4.53 -6.76 -7.25
N TYR A 218 3.35 -6.58 -6.64
CA TYR A 218 2.30 -7.60 -6.63
C TYR A 218 1.61 -7.73 -7.99
N PHE A 219 1.40 -6.62 -8.71
CA PHE A 219 0.84 -6.67 -10.05
C PHE A 219 1.83 -7.30 -11.04
N LYS A 220 3.13 -7.00 -10.91
CA LYS A 220 4.18 -7.70 -11.65
C LYS A 220 4.18 -9.21 -11.34
N ALA A 221 4.10 -9.60 -10.07
CA ALA A 221 4.03 -11.01 -9.69
C ALA A 221 2.79 -11.71 -10.29
N LEU A 222 1.62 -11.09 -10.21
CA LEU A 222 0.38 -11.57 -10.85
C LEU A 222 0.56 -11.76 -12.37
N LEU A 223 1.19 -10.79 -13.05
CA LEU A 223 1.39 -10.83 -14.50
C LEU A 223 2.48 -11.81 -14.95
N THR A 224 3.31 -12.35 -14.05
CA THR A 224 4.17 -13.51 -14.39
C THR A 224 3.37 -14.79 -14.58
N VAL A 225 2.13 -14.86 -14.08
CA VAL A 225 1.25 -16.02 -14.26
C VAL A 225 0.60 -15.98 -15.66
N PRO A 226 0.75 -17.01 -16.51
CA PRO A 226 0.29 -16.97 -17.91
C PRO A 226 -1.22 -16.88 -18.13
N SER A 227 -2.03 -17.35 -17.19
CA SER A 227 -3.50 -17.20 -17.19
C SER A 227 -3.89 -15.75 -16.92
N VAL A 228 -3.38 -15.18 -15.83
CA VAL A 228 -3.65 -13.82 -15.33
C VAL A 228 -3.23 -12.74 -16.33
N SER A 229 -2.05 -12.88 -16.95
CA SER A 229 -1.60 -11.97 -18.02
C SER A 229 -2.41 -12.07 -19.31
N ARG A 230 -3.18 -13.15 -19.50
CA ARG A 230 -4.09 -13.35 -20.64
C ARG A 230 -5.57 -13.14 -20.28
N ALA A 231 -5.89 -12.85 -19.03
CA ALA A 231 -7.24 -12.56 -18.58
C ALA A 231 -7.76 -11.22 -19.15
N CYS A 232 -9.07 -11.01 -19.11
CA CYS A 232 -9.69 -9.70 -19.29
C CYS A 232 -9.69 -8.94 -17.96
N TRP A 233 -9.20 -7.70 -17.94
CA TRP A 233 -9.02 -6.88 -16.74
C TRP A 233 -10.09 -5.80 -16.64
N SER A 234 -11.11 -6.03 -15.82
CA SER A 234 -12.18 -5.07 -15.53
C SER A 234 -11.76 -4.16 -14.37
N ILE A 235 -11.76 -2.84 -14.55
CA ILE A 235 -11.35 -1.87 -13.51
C ILE A 235 -12.57 -1.11 -12.99
N ALA A 236 -12.76 -1.09 -11.67
CA ALA A 236 -13.82 -0.32 -11.04
C ALA A 236 -13.40 1.15 -10.88
N CYS A 237 -14.13 2.05 -11.54
CA CYS A 237 -13.77 3.46 -11.72
C CYS A 237 -14.82 4.40 -11.10
N ARG A 238 -14.37 5.44 -10.40
CA ARG A 238 -15.22 6.42 -9.71
C ARG A 238 -15.54 7.66 -10.56
N SER A 239 -14.76 7.90 -11.59
CA SER A 239 -14.94 8.95 -12.60
C SER A 239 -14.29 8.52 -13.91
N ALA A 240 -14.55 9.25 -15.00
CA ALA A 240 -13.90 8.99 -16.28
C ALA A 240 -12.36 9.16 -16.20
N SER A 241 -11.88 10.19 -15.51
CA SER A 241 -10.43 10.43 -15.32
C SER A 241 -9.76 9.30 -14.54
N ASP A 242 -10.38 8.84 -13.45
CA ASP A 242 -9.94 7.69 -12.65
C ASP A 242 -9.93 6.38 -13.46
N GLY A 243 -10.71 6.30 -14.53
CA GLY A 243 -10.65 5.20 -15.51
C GLY A 243 -9.44 5.28 -16.44
N SER A 244 -9.18 6.45 -17.03
CA SER A 244 -8.01 6.69 -17.87
C SER A 244 -6.70 6.44 -17.12
N ASP A 245 -6.52 7.07 -15.95
CA ASP A 245 -5.30 6.96 -15.14
C ASP A 245 -4.97 5.50 -14.81
N LYS A 246 -5.98 4.69 -14.48
CA LYS A 246 -5.82 3.27 -14.15
C LYS A 246 -5.61 2.39 -15.38
N GLN A 247 -6.23 2.72 -16.51
CA GLN A 247 -6.04 2.01 -17.76
C GLN A 247 -4.61 2.19 -18.28
N ASP A 248 -4.09 3.41 -18.27
CA ASP A 248 -2.71 3.70 -18.65
C ASP A 248 -1.75 2.99 -17.69
N ARG A 249 -2.03 3.02 -16.38
CA ARG A 249 -1.21 2.33 -15.39
C ARG A 249 -1.19 0.80 -15.53
N LEU A 250 -2.29 0.15 -15.91
CA LEU A 250 -2.27 -1.29 -16.23
C LEU A 250 -1.47 -1.59 -17.51
N GLN A 251 -1.50 -0.71 -18.51
CA GLN A 251 -0.67 -0.87 -19.72
C GLN A 251 0.83 -0.75 -19.40
N GLU A 252 1.23 0.22 -18.58
CA GLU A 252 2.61 0.34 -18.08
C GLU A 252 3.08 -0.91 -17.33
N LEU A 253 2.19 -1.56 -16.57
CA LEU A 253 2.46 -2.80 -15.86
C LEU A 253 2.57 -4.03 -16.79
N GLY A 254 2.15 -3.90 -18.05
CA GLY A 254 2.26 -4.94 -19.08
C GLY A 254 0.93 -5.64 -19.45
N VAL A 255 -0.22 -5.10 -19.07
CA VAL A 255 -1.52 -5.61 -19.52
C VAL A 255 -1.82 -5.11 -20.95
N ASP A 256 -2.23 -6.01 -21.83
CA ASP A 256 -2.67 -5.70 -23.19
C ASP A 256 -3.86 -4.72 -23.16
N ALA A 257 -3.71 -3.55 -23.80
CA ALA A 257 -4.72 -2.50 -23.85
C ALA A 257 -6.09 -2.97 -24.36
N THR A 258 -6.12 -4.00 -25.23
CA THR A 258 -7.36 -4.58 -25.76
C THR A 258 -8.11 -5.45 -24.75
N ARG A 259 -7.48 -5.75 -23.59
CA ARG A 259 -8.03 -6.56 -22.50
C ARG A 259 -8.42 -5.73 -21.28
N ILE A 260 -8.27 -4.41 -21.30
CA ILE A 260 -8.57 -3.53 -20.17
C ILE A 260 -9.95 -2.89 -20.37
N PHE A 261 -10.83 -3.04 -19.37
CA PHE A 261 -12.22 -2.60 -19.41
C PHE A 261 -12.55 -1.73 -18.19
N PRO A 262 -12.35 -0.39 -18.26
CA PRO A 262 -12.85 0.52 -17.23
C PRO A 262 -14.39 0.44 -17.16
N THR A 263 -14.94 0.29 -15.96
CA THR A 263 -16.40 0.22 -15.71
C THR A 263 -16.76 1.14 -14.54
N SER A 264 -17.96 1.72 -14.53
CA SER A 264 -18.39 2.53 -13.39
C SER A 264 -18.52 1.68 -12.12
N TRP A 265 -18.03 2.21 -11.01
CA TRP A 265 -18.16 1.62 -9.66
C TRP A 265 -19.61 1.37 -9.24
N ASP A 266 -20.56 2.13 -9.79
CA ASP A 266 -21.98 1.95 -9.49
C ASP A 266 -22.65 0.88 -10.39
N GLU A 267 -21.98 0.49 -11.50
CA GLU A 267 -22.40 -0.55 -12.46
C GLU A 267 -21.83 -1.96 -12.15
N MET A 268 -20.94 -2.08 -11.14
CA MET A 268 -20.26 -3.32 -10.69
C MET A 268 -20.79 -3.89 -9.37
#